data_AF-A0A7X7FRF0-F1
#
_entry.id   AF-A0A7X7FRF0-F1
#
_cell.length_a   1.000
_cell.length_b   1.000
_cell.length_c   1.000
_cell.angle_alpha   90.00
_cell.angle_beta   90.00
_cell.angle_gamma   90.00
#
_symmetry.space_group_name_H-M   'P 1'
#
loop_
_entity.id
_entity.type
_entity.pdbx_description
1 polymer ?
#
loop_
_entity_poly.entity_id
_entity_poly.type
_entity_poly.pdbx_seq_one_letter_code
_entity_poly.pdbx_strand_id
1 'polypeptide(L)'
;ISSWHTLKWAVVWASVLVVLALLGGLLLGVPESYAILAVPIAVALIVTWIICLFALTTIVSGYFRWRRYARDFHRNTVPRIRAALERGRVSSKHVAADSVIVIEEFEDEGAGYIFDVGEGKSLILKGQQYCAISDDMPWPASEFEIVRSADSGVWIGIFSSGSPLEPSRTVKMEDCSEGFVWADMEEVVQGASEEVLETIRRHTRK
;
A
#
# COMPACT_ATOMS: atom_id res chain seq x y z
N ILE A 1 18.77 10.64 -5.06
CA ILE A 1 17.57 11.43 -5.45
C ILE A 1 17.30 11.16 -6.92
N SER A 2 16.14 10.57 -7.27
CA SER A 2 15.80 10.22 -8.65
C SER A 2 15.66 11.47 -9.53
N SER A 3 16.24 11.46 -10.72
CA SER A 3 16.18 12.55 -11.71
C SER A 3 14.74 12.94 -12.11
N TRP A 4 13.78 12.07 -11.82
CA TRP A 4 12.36 12.33 -12.03
C TRP A 4 11.78 13.32 -11.00
N HIS A 5 12.25 13.26 -9.75
CA HIS A 5 11.81 14.20 -8.71
C HIS A 5 12.34 15.61 -8.99
N THR A 6 13.58 15.75 -9.47
CA THR A 6 14.14 17.05 -9.83
C THR A 6 13.41 17.69 -11.01
N LEU A 7 13.00 16.90 -11.99
CA LEU A 7 12.24 17.39 -13.15
C LEU A 7 10.84 17.88 -12.76
N LYS A 8 10.11 17.16 -11.89
CA LYS A 8 8.81 17.61 -11.34
C LYS A 8 8.91 19.01 -10.75
N TRP A 9 9.85 19.18 -9.83
CA TRP A 9 10.03 20.44 -9.12
C TRP A 9 10.46 21.56 -10.08
N ALA A 10 11.33 21.26 -11.05
CA ALA A 10 11.72 22.23 -12.07
C ALA A 10 10.51 22.74 -12.88
N VAL A 11 9.58 21.86 -13.28
CA VAL A 11 8.35 22.25 -13.99
C VAL A 11 7.46 23.13 -13.11
N VAL A 12 7.25 22.75 -11.84
CA VAL A 12 6.43 23.53 -10.89
C VAL A 12 7.05 24.91 -10.63
N TRP A 13 8.36 25.02 -10.47
CA TRP A 13 9.03 26.30 -10.24
C TRP A 13 9.04 27.17 -11.49
N ALA A 14 9.33 26.61 -12.66
CA ALA A 14 9.29 27.35 -13.93
C ALA A 14 7.89 27.91 -14.19
N SER A 15 6.86 27.13 -13.89
CA SER A 15 5.48 27.53 -14.10
C SER A 15 5.09 28.65 -13.10
N VAL A 16 5.47 28.55 -11.81
CA VAL A 16 5.28 29.64 -10.82
C VAL A 16 5.95 30.93 -11.29
N LEU A 17 7.18 30.87 -11.79
CA LEU A 17 7.91 32.04 -12.29
C LEU A 17 7.19 32.71 -13.47
N VAL A 18 6.64 31.92 -14.40
CA VAL A 18 5.86 32.44 -15.54
C VAL A 18 4.60 33.16 -15.05
N VAL A 19 3.88 32.59 -14.09
CA VAL A 19 2.67 33.23 -13.54
C VAL A 19 3.02 34.52 -12.81
N LEU A 20 4.09 34.56 -12.02
CA LEU A 20 4.54 35.77 -11.35
C LEU A 20 4.94 36.87 -12.36
N ALA A 21 5.61 36.50 -13.45
CA ALA A 21 5.95 37.44 -14.52
C ALA A 21 4.70 38.02 -15.21
N LEU A 22 3.70 37.18 -15.51
CA LEU A 22 2.42 37.62 -16.09
C LEU A 22 1.65 38.53 -15.13
N LEU A 23 1.63 38.22 -13.84
CA LEU A 23 0.99 39.05 -12.82
C LEU A 23 1.67 40.41 -12.68
N GLY A 24 3.01 40.43 -12.65
CA GLY A 24 3.78 41.66 -12.61
C GLY A 24 3.47 42.56 -13.80
N GLY A 25 3.40 41.98 -15.01
CA GLY A 25 2.98 42.69 -16.21
C GLY A 25 1.55 43.23 -16.14
N LEU A 26 0.61 42.45 -15.59
CA LEU A 26 -0.79 42.86 -15.45
C LEU A 26 -0.96 44.01 -14.44
N LEU A 27 -0.26 43.93 -13.30
CA LEU A 27 -0.32 44.93 -12.23
C LEU A 27 0.22 46.31 -12.66
N LEU A 28 1.20 46.35 -13.56
CA LEU A 28 1.72 47.60 -14.13
C LEU A 28 0.67 48.38 -14.95
N GLY A 29 -0.40 47.72 -15.40
CA GLY A 29 -1.48 48.33 -16.18
C GLY A 29 -2.74 48.67 -15.39
N VAL A 30 -2.80 48.35 -14.08
CA VAL A 30 -4.01 48.56 -13.26
C VAL A 30 -3.98 49.97 -12.65
N PRO A 31 -5.03 50.80 -12.82
CA PRO A 31 -5.13 52.10 -12.14
C PRO A 31 -5.10 51.92 -10.61
N GLU A 32 -4.45 52.84 -9.90
CA GLU A 32 -4.24 52.76 -8.44
C GLU A 32 -5.54 52.54 -7.64
N SER A 33 -6.67 53.04 -8.13
CA SER A 33 -7.99 52.89 -7.51
C SER A 33 -8.49 51.44 -7.42
N TYR A 34 -7.99 50.53 -8.26
CA TYR A 34 -8.40 49.12 -8.29
C TYR A 34 -7.34 48.18 -7.70
N ALA A 35 -6.15 48.68 -7.36
CA ALA A 35 -5.03 47.86 -6.89
C ALA A 35 -5.38 47.07 -5.61
N ILE A 36 -6.15 47.67 -4.69
CA ILE A 36 -6.54 47.06 -3.41
C ILE A 36 -7.39 45.79 -3.63
N LEU A 37 -8.22 45.74 -4.67
CA LEU A 37 -9.05 44.57 -5.00
C LEU A 37 -8.35 43.63 -5.98
N ALA A 38 -7.55 44.15 -6.90
CA ALA A 38 -6.87 43.36 -7.92
C ALA A 38 -5.80 42.43 -7.31
N VAL A 39 -5.03 42.91 -6.33
CA VAL A 39 -3.96 42.13 -5.68
C VAL A 39 -4.48 40.83 -5.01
N PRO A 40 -5.47 40.86 -4.11
CA PRO A 40 -5.95 39.63 -3.45
C PRO A 40 -6.59 38.65 -4.44
N ILE A 41 -7.30 39.14 -5.46
CA ILE A 41 -7.85 38.28 -6.53
C ILE A 41 -6.72 37.59 -7.29
N ALA A 42 -5.68 38.34 -7.67
CA ALA A 42 -4.56 37.80 -8.40
C ALA A 42 -3.77 36.77 -7.55
N VAL A 43 -3.57 37.03 -6.26
CA VAL A 43 -2.98 36.07 -5.33
C VAL A 43 -3.83 34.79 -5.22
N ALA A 44 -5.16 34.92 -5.08
CA ALA A 44 -6.06 33.78 -5.01
C ALA A 44 -6.02 32.92 -6.29
N LEU A 45 -5.95 33.55 -7.46
CA LEU A 45 -5.80 32.86 -8.75
C LEU A 45 -4.47 32.12 -8.84
N ILE A 46 -3.36 32.73 -8.40
CA ILE A 46 -2.04 32.08 -8.37
C ILE A 46 -2.08 30.82 -7.49
N VAL A 47 -2.58 30.97 -6.25
CA VAL A 47 -2.64 29.86 -5.29
C VAL A 47 -3.51 28.73 -5.83
N THR A 48 -4.68 29.05 -6.40
CA THR A 48 -5.57 28.07 -7.02
C THR A 48 -4.87 27.33 -8.15
N TRP A 49 -4.17 28.06 -9.04
CA TRP A 49 -3.44 27.46 -10.14
C TRP A 49 -2.30 26.55 -9.69
N ILE A 50 -1.53 26.95 -8.65
CA ILE A 50 -0.48 26.10 -8.06
C ILE A 50 -1.07 24.79 -7.53
N ILE A 51 -2.19 24.87 -6.80
CA ILE A 51 -2.90 23.68 -6.28
C ILE A 51 -3.37 22.78 -7.42
N CYS A 52 -3.99 23.34 -8.45
CA CYS A 52 -4.44 22.58 -9.63
C CYS A 52 -3.27 21.90 -10.36
N LEU A 53 -2.14 22.59 -10.53
CA LEU A 53 -0.97 22.04 -11.19
C LEU A 53 -0.33 20.92 -10.35
N PHE A 54 -0.25 21.09 -9.03
CA PHE A 54 0.24 20.05 -8.11
C PHE A 54 -0.65 18.80 -8.14
N ALA A 55 -1.98 18.97 -8.12
CA ALA A 55 -2.92 17.86 -8.24
C ALA A 55 -2.76 17.13 -9.59
N LEU A 56 -2.71 17.87 -10.70
CA LEU A 56 -2.55 17.29 -12.04
C LEU A 56 -1.24 16.52 -12.17
N THR A 57 -0.12 17.08 -11.71
CA THR A 57 1.19 16.42 -11.77
C THR A 57 1.22 15.16 -10.91
N THR A 58 0.56 15.14 -9.76
CA THR A 58 0.42 13.97 -8.89
C THR A 58 -0.38 12.86 -9.58
N ILE A 59 -1.54 13.20 -10.16
CA ILE A 59 -2.39 12.25 -10.89
C ILE A 59 -1.63 11.67 -12.10
N VAL A 60 -1.02 12.52 -12.92
CA VAL A 60 -0.28 12.09 -14.12
C VAL A 60 0.90 11.21 -13.75
N SER A 61 1.65 11.58 -12.71
CA SER A 61 2.77 10.77 -12.19
C SER A 61 2.30 9.41 -11.68
N GLY A 62 1.21 9.39 -10.91
CA GLY A 62 0.57 8.19 -10.41
C GLY A 62 0.16 7.27 -11.55
N TYR A 63 -0.53 7.81 -12.56
CA TYR A 63 -0.94 7.09 -13.75
C TYR A 63 0.24 6.49 -14.51
N PHE A 64 1.31 7.24 -14.77
CA PHE A 64 2.48 6.71 -15.48
C PHE A 64 3.24 5.66 -14.66
N ARG A 65 3.34 5.85 -13.34
CA ARG A 65 3.95 4.87 -12.43
C ARG A 65 3.16 3.57 -12.43
N TRP A 66 1.84 3.66 -12.25
CA TRP A 66 0.93 2.52 -12.30
C TRP A 66 0.98 1.81 -13.65
N ARG A 67 0.91 2.55 -14.76
CA ARG A 67 0.99 1.99 -16.12
C ARG A 67 2.33 1.29 -16.37
N ARG A 68 3.44 1.80 -15.81
CA ARG A 68 4.74 1.14 -15.90
C ARG A 68 4.75 -0.15 -15.09
N TYR A 69 4.25 -0.11 -13.85
CA TYR A 69 4.14 -1.29 -12.99
C TYR A 69 3.27 -2.38 -13.63
N ALA A 70 2.07 -2.03 -14.09
CA ALA A 70 1.17 -2.96 -14.78
C ALA A 70 1.82 -3.56 -16.04
N ARG A 71 2.51 -2.75 -16.84
CA ARG A 71 3.22 -3.24 -18.03
C ARG A 71 4.36 -4.19 -17.67
N ASP A 72 5.13 -3.86 -16.63
CA ASP A 72 6.23 -4.69 -16.15
C ASP A 72 5.70 -6.02 -15.61
N PHE A 73 4.64 -5.98 -14.80
CA PHE A 73 3.94 -7.15 -14.31
C PHE A 73 3.46 -8.05 -15.45
N HIS A 74 2.76 -7.51 -16.46
CA HIS A 74 2.29 -8.30 -17.61
C HIS A 74 3.42 -8.82 -18.49
N ARG A 75 4.52 -8.08 -18.64
CA ARG A 75 5.62 -8.46 -19.52
C ARG A 75 6.58 -9.46 -18.86
N ASN A 76 6.83 -9.31 -17.57
CA ASN A 76 7.87 -10.03 -16.85
C ASN A 76 7.31 -11.00 -15.82
N THR A 77 6.32 -10.61 -15.01
CA THR A 77 5.79 -11.44 -13.92
C THR A 77 4.80 -12.50 -14.43
N VAL A 78 3.82 -12.12 -15.24
CA VAL A 78 2.78 -13.04 -15.74
C VAL A 78 3.36 -14.22 -16.54
N PRO A 79 4.32 -14.03 -17.49
CA PRO A 79 4.89 -15.16 -18.21
C PRO A 79 5.69 -16.09 -17.29
N ARG A 80 6.33 -15.56 -16.24
CA ARG A 80 7.05 -16.36 -15.25
C ARG A 80 6.11 -17.21 -14.41
N ILE A 81 5.01 -16.63 -13.94
CA ILE A 81 3.96 -17.36 -13.21
C ILE A 81 3.36 -18.44 -14.12
N ARG A 82 2.99 -18.09 -15.35
CA ARG A 82 2.43 -19.04 -16.32
C ARG A 82 3.39 -20.19 -16.60
N ALA A 83 4.66 -19.90 -16.87
CA ALA A 83 5.66 -20.93 -17.12
C ALA A 83 5.92 -21.81 -15.89
N ALA A 84 5.84 -21.26 -14.68
CA ALA A 84 5.94 -22.04 -13.44
C ALA A 84 4.74 -23.00 -13.30
N LEU A 85 3.52 -22.52 -13.55
CA LEU A 85 2.30 -23.33 -13.51
C LEU A 85 2.28 -24.43 -14.58
N GLU A 86 2.57 -24.10 -15.85
CA GLU A 86 2.61 -25.05 -16.97
C GLU A 86 3.61 -26.18 -16.76
N ARG A 87 4.72 -25.90 -16.06
CA ARG A 87 5.76 -26.88 -15.76
C ARG A 87 5.57 -27.59 -14.42
N GLY A 88 4.50 -27.30 -13.68
CA GLY A 88 4.27 -27.82 -12.34
C GLY A 88 5.34 -27.41 -11.31
N ARG A 89 6.05 -26.29 -11.55
CA ARG A 89 7.13 -25.79 -10.68
C ARG A 89 6.61 -24.73 -9.71
N VAL A 90 5.72 -25.17 -8.83
CA VAL A 90 5.17 -24.36 -7.74
C VAL A 90 5.59 -24.92 -6.40
N SER A 91 5.83 -24.03 -5.45
CA SER A 91 5.98 -24.34 -4.04
C SER A 91 4.67 -23.97 -3.36
N SER A 92 4.05 -24.94 -2.69
CA SER A 92 2.88 -24.71 -1.84
C SER A 92 3.28 -24.92 -0.38
N LYS A 93 2.96 -23.94 0.47
CA LYS A 93 3.05 -24.07 1.92
C LYS A 93 1.63 -24.22 2.45
N HIS A 94 1.27 -25.45 2.78
CA HIS A 94 0.01 -25.76 3.43
C HIS A 94 0.04 -25.31 4.89
N VAL A 95 -1.04 -24.68 5.34
CA VAL A 95 -1.23 -24.18 6.70
C VAL A 95 -2.57 -24.70 7.20
N ALA A 96 -2.55 -25.34 8.36
CA ALA A 96 -3.73 -25.65 9.15
C ALA A 96 -3.68 -24.78 10.42
N ALA A 97 -4.80 -24.16 10.78
CA ALA A 97 -4.91 -23.26 11.90
C ALA A 97 -6.23 -23.46 12.66
N ASP A 98 -6.15 -23.43 13.98
CA ASP A 98 -7.30 -23.63 14.88
C ASP A 98 -8.02 -22.32 15.19
N SER A 99 -7.28 -21.21 15.20
CA SER A 99 -7.81 -19.88 15.48
C SER A 99 -7.00 -18.79 14.79
N VAL A 100 -7.58 -17.59 14.70
CA VAL A 100 -6.93 -16.43 14.10
C VAL A 100 -7.23 -15.17 14.91
N ILE A 101 -6.19 -14.36 15.15
CA ILE A 101 -6.34 -12.97 15.57
C ILE A 101 -6.21 -12.11 14.33
N VAL A 102 -7.16 -11.20 14.13
CA VAL A 102 -7.15 -10.25 13.01
C VAL A 102 -6.69 -8.89 13.51
N ILE A 103 -5.74 -8.30 12.79
CA ILE A 103 -5.31 -6.93 12.98
C ILE A 103 -5.90 -6.12 11.82
N GLU A 104 -6.78 -5.18 12.15
CA GLU A 104 -7.52 -4.36 11.18
C GLU A 104 -6.57 -3.67 10.21
N GLU A 105 -7.00 -3.52 8.97
CA GLU A 105 -6.24 -2.76 7.97
C GLU A 105 -6.08 -1.29 8.40
N PHE A 106 -4.90 -0.73 8.12
CA PHE A 106 -4.62 0.70 8.27
C PHE A 106 -4.18 1.27 6.93
N GLU A 107 -4.85 2.33 6.51
CA GLU A 107 -4.69 2.92 5.18
C GLU A 107 -4.82 1.85 4.09
N ASP A 108 -3.78 1.68 3.26
CA ASP A 108 -3.73 0.70 2.18
C ASP A 108 -2.73 -0.43 2.50
N GLU A 109 -2.34 -0.66 3.76
CA GLU A 109 -1.26 -1.63 4.06
C GLU A 109 -1.75 -3.09 4.10
N GLY A 110 -3.06 -3.34 3.97
CA GLY A 110 -3.69 -4.64 4.16
C GLY A 110 -3.82 -5.05 5.63
N ALA A 111 -4.73 -5.99 5.91
CA ALA A 111 -4.92 -6.56 7.24
C ALA A 111 -3.71 -7.41 7.68
N GLY A 112 -3.55 -7.55 9.00
CA GLY A 112 -2.63 -8.49 9.61
C GLY A 112 -3.39 -9.70 10.20
N TYR A 113 -2.74 -10.85 10.22
CA TYR A 113 -3.29 -12.09 10.77
C TYR A 113 -2.25 -12.79 11.62
N ILE A 114 -2.66 -13.30 12.78
CA ILE A 114 -1.86 -14.21 13.61
C ILE A 114 -2.65 -15.50 13.74
N PHE A 115 -2.27 -16.51 12.95
CA PHE A 115 -2.89 -17.83 12.97
C PHE A 115 -2.20 -18.70 14.02
N ASP A 116 -2.99 -19.37 14.87
CA ASP A 116 -2.50 -20.45 15.72
C ASP A 116 -2.39 -21.72 14.89
N VAL A 117 -1.15 -22.16 14.63
CA VAL A 117 -0.84 -23.34 13.81
C VAL A 117 -0.47 -24.56 14.65
N GLY A 118 -0.78 -24.52 15.95
CA GLY A 118 -0.53 -25.61 16.89
C GLY A 118 0.91 -25.68 17.38
N GLU A 119 1.17 -26.62 18.31
CA GLU A 119 2.49 -26.87 18.91
C GLU A 119 3.14 -25.63 19.58
N GLY A 120 2.32 -24.66 20.02
CA GLY A 120 2.82 -23.40 20.55
C GLY A 120 3.54 -22.54 19.51
N LYS A 121 3.13 -22.63 18.24
CA LYS A 121 3.64 -21.81 17.14
C LYS A 121 2.51 -20.98 16.55
N SER A 122 2.85 -19.78 16.07
CA SER A 122 1.92 -18.93 15.35
C SER A 122 2.49 -18.52 14.00
N LEU A 123 1.63 -18.42 12.99
CA LEU A 123 1.98 -17.85 11.68
C LEU A 123 1.47 -16.41 11.61
N ILE A 124 2.40 -15.48 11.40
CA ILE A 124 2.09 -14.06 11.16
C ILE A 124 2.03 -13.84 9.65
N LEU A 125 0.91 -13.31 9.16
CA LEU A 125 0.73 -12.83 7.79
C LEU A 125 0.35 -11.36 7.82
N LYS A 126 1.10 -10.50 7.13
CA LYS A 126 0.80 -9.07 6.99
C LYS A 126 1.18 -8.59 5.59
N GLY A 127 0.24 -7.95 4.92
CA GLY A 127 0.42 -7.37 3.58
C GLY A 127 -0.84 -7.47 2.72
N GLN A 128 -0.93 -6.63 1.68
CA GLN A 128 -2.09 -6.53 0.78
C GLN A 128 -2.41 -7.84 0.03
N GLN A 129 -1.44 -8.74 -0.12
CA GLN A 129 -1.60 -9.99 -0.86
C GLN A 129 -2.38 -11.09 -0.10
N TYR A 130 -2.56 -10.95 1.22
CA TYR A 130 -3.24 -11.94 2.05
C TYR A 130 -4.73 -11.64 2.18
N CYS A 131 -5.43 -11.74 1.06
CA CYS A 131 -6.88 -11.55 0.97
C CYS A 131 -7.54 -12.65 0.14
N ALA A 132 -8.86 -12.79 0.26
CA ALA A 132 -9.62 -13.71 -0.57
C ALA A 132 -9.47 -13.34 -2.05
N ILE A 133 -9.12 -14.31 -2.89
CA ILE A 133 -9.00 -14.11 -4.35
C ILE A 133 -10.37 -13.86 -4.99
N SER A 134 -11.43 -14.38 -4.39
CA SER A 134 -12.82 -14.26 -4.85
C SER A 134 -13.76 -14.15 -3.66
N ASP A 135 -14.91 -13.50 -3.85
CA ASP A 135 -15.94 -13.32 -2.80
C ASP A 135 -16.43 -14.65 -2.20
N ASP A 136 -16.38 -15.74 -2.97
CA ASP A 136 -16.79 -17.08 -2.52
C ASP A 136 -15.71 -17.83 -1.73
N MET A 137 -14.49 -17.29 -1.62
CA MET A 137 -13.39 -17.93 -0.91
C MET A 137 -13.41 -17.50 0.56
N PRO A 138 -13.52 -18.44 1.52
CA PRO A 138 -13.49 -18.09 2.93
C PRO A 138 -12.11 -17.54 3.30
N TRP A 139 -12.09 -16.37 3.94
CA TRP A 139 -10.85 -15.79 4.45
C TRP A 139 -11.16 -14.92 5.68
N PRO A 140 -10.42 -15.05 6.79
CA PRO A 140 -9.41 -16.08 7.07
C PRO A 140 -10.02 -17.50 7.16
N ALA A 141 -9.22 -18.54 6.88
CA ALA A 141 -9.68 -19.94 6.84
C ALA A 141 -8.83 -20.87 7.71
N SER A 142 -9.42 -21.99 8.14
CA SER A 142 -8.77 -23.00 8.99
C SER A 142 -7.73 -23.82 8.25
N GLU A 143 -7.84 -23.92 6.93
CA GLU A 143 -6.84 -24.55 6.07
C GLU A 143 -6.67 -23.72 4.81
N PHE A 144 -5.43 -23.43 4.45
CA PHE A 144 -5.09 -22.70 3.24
C PHE A 144 -3.68 -23.02 2.76
N GLU A 145 -3.41 -22.66 1.51
CA GLU A 145 -2.11 -22.83 0.87
C GLU A 145 -1.56 -21.49 0.40
N ILE A 146 -0.32 -21.21 0.79
CA ILE A 146 0.46 -20.09 0.24
C ILE A 146 1.29 -20.60 -0.93
N VAL A 147 0.97 -20.12 -2.14
CA VAL A 147 1.55 -20.66 -3.37
C VAL A 147 2.49 -19.64 -4.03
N ARG A 148 3.70 -20.12 -4.36
CA ARG A 148 4.74 -19.36 -5.05
C ARG A 148 5.33 -20.15 -6.22
N SER A 149 5.91 -19.46 -7.18
CA SER A 149 6.79 -20.10 -8.16
C SER A 149 8.00 -20.71 -7.46
N ALA A 150 8.26 -22.01 -7.63
CA ALA A 150 9.37 -22.69 -6.99
C ALA A 150 10.74 -22.13 -7.44
N ASP A 151 10.86 -21.76 -8.72
CA ASP A 151 12.12 -21.26 -9.29
C ASP A 151 12.45 -19.82 -8.87
N SER A 152 11.41 -18.99 -8.65
CA SER A 152 11.58 -17.54 -8.55
C SER A 152 11.05 -16.91 -7.27
N GLY A 153 10.32 -17.67 -6.45
CA GLY A 153 9.65 -17.17 -5.26
C GLY A 153 8.51 -16.19 -5.55
N VAL A 154 8.16 -15.95 -6.83
CA VAL A 154 7.09 -15.02 -7.20
C VAL A 154 5.77 -15.50 -6.59
N TRP A 155 5.08 -14.59 -5.89
CA TRP A 155 3.75 -14.81 -5.33
C TRP A 155 2.76 -15.19 -6.43
N ILE A 156 2.03 -16.28 -6.22
CA ILE A 156 0.96 -16.71 -7.12
C ILE A 156 -0.39 -16.41 -6.48
N GLY A 157 -0.56 -16.76 -5.21
CA GLY A 157 -1.81 -16.53 -4.49
C GLY A 157 -1.87 -17.28 -3.17
N ILE A 158 -2.96 -17.03 -2.46
CA ILE A 158 -3.38 -17.78 -1.30
C ILE A 158 -4.70 -18.48 -1.62
N PHE A 159 -4.81 -19.77 -1.28
CA PHE A 159 -5.95 -20.59 -1.64
C PHE A 159 -6.51 -21.26 -0.39
N SER A 160 -7.72 -20.89 0.00
CA SER A 160 -8.41 -21.49 1.14
C SER A 160 -9.11 -22.79 0.76
N SER A 161 -8.97 -23.81 1.59
CA SER A 161 -9.69 -25.09 1.48
C SER A 161 -10.51 -25.44 2.72
N GLY A 162 -10.20 -24.81 3.86
CA GLY A 162 -10.88 -25.06 5.14
C GLY A 162 -12.15 -24.23 5.35
N SER A 163 -12.73 -24.36 6.54
CA SER A 163 -13.86 -23.53 6.96
C SER A 163 -13.41 -22.10 7.29
N PRO A 164 -14.29 -21.09 7.18
CA PRO A 164 -14.02 -19.76 7.69
C PRO A 164 -13.65 -19.81 9.18
N LEU A 165 -12.63 -19.05 9.58
CA LEU A 165 -12.31 -18.83 10.98
C LEU A 165 -12.91 -17.51 11.46
N GLU A 166 -13.72 -17.59 12.51
CA GLU A 166 -14.12 -16.40 13.25
C GLU A 166 -12.92 -15.86 14.03
N PRO A 167 -12.62 -14.54 13.97
CA PRO A 167 -11.52 -13.97 14.74
C PRO A 167 -11.74 -14.19 16.23
N SER A 168 -10.79 -14.83 16.90
CA SER A 168 -10.80 -14.93 18.37
C SER A 168 -10.66 -13.55 19.02
N ARG A 169 -10.00 -12.64 18.30
CA ARG A 169 -9.80 -11.24 18.66
C ARG A 169 -9.57 -10.40 17.42
N THR A 170 -10.08 -9.17 17.46
CA THR A 170 -9.78 -8.12 16.46
C THR A 170 -9.04 -6.97 17.15
N VAL A 171 -7.92 -6.54 16.57
CA VAL A 171 -7.05 -5.50 17.12
C VAL A 171 -6.87 -4.39 16.10
N LYS A 172 -6.87 -3.13 16.56
CA LYS A 172 -6.58 -1.99 15.67
C LYS A 172 -5.09 -1.94 15.37
N MET A 173 -4.71 -1.72 14.11
CA MET A 173 -3.30 -1.56 13.72
C MET A 173 -2.58 -0.44 14.50
N GLU A 174 -3.31 0.60 14.91
CA GLU A 174 -2.78 1.72 15.71
C GLU A 174 -2.22 1.29 17.08
N ASP A 175 -2.68 0.15 17.60
CA ASP A 175 -2.20 -0.46 18.84
C ASP A 175 -0.90 -1.26 18.64
N CYS A 176 -0.50 -1.52 17.39
CA CYS A 176 0.71 -2.25 17.04
C CYS A 176 1.95 -1.34 16.98
N SER A 177 3.12 -1.95 17.11
CA SER A 177 4.39 -1.26 16.95
C SER A 177 4.53 -0.68 15.53
N GLU A 178 5.17 0.48 15.39
CA GLU A 178 5.36 1.12 14.08
C GLU A 178 6.13 0.21 13.11
N GLY A 179 7.05 -0.61 13.62
CA GLY A 179 7.76 -1.61 12.82
C GLY A 179 6.84 -2.68 12.23
N PHE A 180 5.74 -3.03 12.90
CA PHE A 180 4.75 -3.96 12.38
C PHE A 180 3.81 -3.31 11.35
N VAL A 181 3.38 -2.06 11.60
CA VAL A 181 2.41 -1.35 10.73
C VAL A 181 2.88 -1.30 9.27
N TRP A 182 4.17 -1.02 9.07
CA TRP A 182 4.77 -0.78 7.74
C TRP A 182 5.53 -1.98 7.16
N ALA A 183 5.46 -3.16 7.80
CA ALA A 183 6.18 -4.35 7.35
C ALA A 183 5.27 -5.36 6.67
N ASP A 184 5.72 -5.91 5.55
CA ASP A 184 5.20 -7.16 5.02
C ASP A 184 5.81 -8.32 5.80
N MET A 185 4.97 -9.22 6.33
CA MET A 185 5.40 -10.34 7.15
C MET A 185 4.79 -11.66 6.66
N GLU A 186 5.63 -12.69 6.60
CA GLU A 186 5.24 -14.10 6.51
C GLU A 186 6.24 -14.92 7.31
N GLU A 187 5.96 -15.13 8.58
CA GLU A 187 6.86 -15.85 9.46
C GLU A 187 6.13 -16.74 10.45
N VAL A 188 6.74 -17.89 10.75
CA VAL A 188 6.29 -18.77 11.82
C VAL A 188 7.15 -18.47 13.04
N VAL A 189 6.51 -18.01 14.10
CA VAL A 189 7.15 -17.65 15.37
C VAL A 189 6.76 -18.65 16.46
N GLN A 190 7.58 -18.74 17.49
CA GLN A 190 7.26 -19.49 18.70
C GLN A 190 6.37 -18.64 19.61
N GLY A 191 5.43 -19.29 20.29
CA GLY A 191 4.47 -18.68 21.19
C GLY A 191 3.03 -18.85 20.71
N ALA A 192 2.11 -18.84 21.67
CA ALA A 192 0.68 -18.78 21.39
C ALA A 192 0.32 -17.44 20.72
N SER A 193 -0.78 -17.41 19.97
CA SER A 193 -1.18 -16.23 19.18
C SER A 193 -1.32 -14.95 20.01
N GLU A 194 -1.83 -15.05 21.25
CA GLU A 194 -1.91 -13.93 22.20
C GLU A 194 -0.53 -13.46 22.71
N GLU A 195 0.40 -14.37 22.96
CA GLU A 195 1.76 -13.99 23.37
C GLU A 195 2.46 -13.24 22.24
N VAL A 196 2.31 -13.74 21.01
CA VAL A 196 2.85 -13.11 19.79
C VAL A 196 2.20 -11.74 19.58
N LEU A 197 0.89 -11.61 19.75
CA LEU A 197 0.20 -10.33 19.69
C LEU A 197 0.80 -9.32 20.68
N GLU A 198 1.05 -9.72 21.93
CA GLU A 198 1.63 -8.82 22.94
C GLU A 198 3.07 -8.42 22.61
N THR A 199 3.83 -9.23 21.86
CA THR A 199 5.15 -8.80 21.34
C THR A 199 5.04 -7.75 20.23
N ILE A 200 4.01 -7.85 19.39
CA ILE A 200 3.76 -6.93 18.28
C ILE A 200 3.18 -5.60 18.77
N ARG A 201 2.39 -5.64 19.84
CA ARG A 201 1.76 -4.45 20.44
C ARG A 201 2.81 -3.47 20.94
N ARG A 202 2.50 -2.18 20.81
CA ARG A 202 3.30 -1.15 21.47
C ARG A 202 3.35 -1.47 22.95
N HIS A 203 4.56 -1.63 23.48
CA HIS A 203 4.78 -1.41 24.91
C HIS A 203 4.52 0.07 25.15
N THR A 204 3.25 0.41 25.34
CA THR A 204 2.82 1.73 25.80
C THR A 204 3.31 1.84 27.24
N ARG A 205 4.61 2.14 27.41
CA ARG A 205 5.13 2.65 28.67
C ARG A 205 4.37 3.93 28.93
N LYS A 206 3.34 3.82 29.78
CA LYS A 206 2.71 4.96 30.43
C LYS A 206 3.76 5.78 31.18
#